data_AF-A0A9D7LQB5-F1
#
_entry.id   AF-A0A9D7LQB5-F1
#
_cell.length_a   1.000
_cell.length_b   1.000
_cell.length_c   1.000
_cell.angle_alpha   90.00
_cell.angle_beta   90.00
_cell.angle_gamma   90.00
#
_symmetry.space_group_name_H-M   'P 1'
#
loop_
_entity.id
_entity.type
_entity.pdbx_description
1 polymer ?
#
loop_
_entity_poly.entity_id
_entity_poly.type
_entity_poly.pdbx_seq_one_letter_code
_entity_poly.pdbx_strand_id
1 'polypeptide(L)'
;MSDSDRTAESSRILDAIRAKRDRRSSTVDDIAELEASLIADIEAFDLNEAERNARREQNGTSGGGGVGDTVWGFPEIVPAGAVRHLERRQSVLQDYGPGGKDPQRITQGSSLLGQLRVQADNRQRELHSDMAQRSASSNALDKALKQMFFYLHALVQQLNIVKPEIPRKYEVAGDAVFSDLVWQEGFSDYRTRSQSAGAMVELVTLSYQLAAPSNFTIKRDGPAVERMRAVLFDYGLQFTCNEFKNQRSYVERAEFEIRGQIGVSARWKADFAKGVLVLEGRNLERLGSASYTVRPEAVDQELLDEFGRLVLVLPNRFRALAKR
;
A
#
# COMPACT_ATOMS: atom_id res chain seq x y z
N MET A 1 -18.86 38.79 34.44
CA MET A 1 -18.92 39.02 32.98
C MET A 1 -20.36 39.32 32.65
N SER A 2 -20.60 40.53 32.15
CA SER A 2 -21.92 41.16 32.02
C SER A 2 -22.72 40.52 30.87
N ASP A 3 -24.05 40.47 30.96
CA ASP A 3 -24.92 39.91 29.90
C ASP A 3 -24.77 40.60 28.53
N SER A 4 -24.20 41.80 28.50
CA SER A 4 -23.85 42.53 27.27
C SER A 4 -22.70 41.88 26.47
N ASP A 5 -21.75 41.24 27.14
CA ASP A 5 -20.62 40.57 26.47
C ASP A 5 -21.08 39.26 25.81
N ARG A 6 -21.99 38.52 26.46
CA ARG A 6 -22.56 37.28 25.90
C ARG A 6 -23.40 37.52 24.65
N THR A 7 -24.13 38.63 24.58
CA THR A 7 -24.93 39.01 23.40
C THR A 7 -24.07 39.49 22.24
N ALA A 8 -22.97 40.20 22.53
CA ALA A 8 -21.99 40.58 21.52
C ALA A 8 -21.24 39.37 20.94
N GLU A 9 -20.85 38.40 21.77
CA GLU A 9 -20.22 37.15 21.32
C GLU A 9 -21.16 36.28 20.50
N SER A 10 -22.43 36.15 20.92
CA SER A 10 -23.45 35.40 20.18
C SER A 10 -23.72 35.99 18.80
N SER A 11 -23.70 37.32 18.67
CA SER A 11 -23.88 38.01 17.39
C SER A 11 -22.69 37.78 16.45
N ARG A 12 -21.45 37.82 16.98
CA ARG A 12 -20.23 37.53 16.19
C ARG A 12 -20.19 36.09 15.67
N ILE A 13 -20.71 35.13 16.44
CA ILE A 13 -20.78 33.72 16.03
C ILE A 13 -21.77 33.55 14.87
N LEU A 14 -22.93 34.21 14.91
CA LEU A 14 -23.92 34.14 13.84
C LEU A 14 -23.42 34.77 12.53
N ASP A 15 -22.71 35.89 12.60
CA ASP A 15 -22.09 36.53 11.43
C ASP A 15 -21.00 35.65 10.81
N ALA A 16 -20.20 34.97 11.64
CA ALA A 16 -19.19 34.02 11.16
C ALA A 16 -19.81 32.80 10.47
N ILE A 17 -20.96 32.30 10.95
CA ILE A 17 -21.69 31.19 10.33
C ILE A 17 -22.26 31.61 8.98
N ARG A 18 -22.82 32.82 8.88
CA ARG A 18 -23.35 33.36 7.61
C ARG A 18 -22.23 33.53 6.58
N ALA A 19 -21.11 34.14 6.96
CA ALA A 19 -19.94 34.30 6.08
C ALA A 19 -19.35 32.97 5.59
N LYS A 20 -19.36 31.92 6.45
CA LYS A 20 -18.88 30.58 6.07
C LYS A 20 -19.85 29.86 5.12
N ARG A 21 -21.16 30.11 5.26
CA ARG A 21 -22.19 29.57 4.37
C ARG A 21 -22.12 30.20 2.98
N ASP A 22 -21.92 31.52 2.91
CA ASP A 22 -21.83 32.24 1.64
C ASP A 22 -20.57 31.82 0.85
N ARG A 23 -19.41 31.65 1.51
CA ARG A 23 -18.20 31.07 0.88
C ARG A 23 -18.40 29.63 0.40
N ARG A 24 -19.19 28.83 1.13
CA ARG A 24 -19.48 27.46 0.71
C ARG A 24 -20.42 27.42 -0.50
N SER A 25 -21.36 28.36 -0.60
CA SER A 25 -22.21 28.52 -1.78
C SER A 25 -21.38 28.89 -3.01
N SER A 26 -20.53 29.92 -2.91
CA SER A 26 -19.70 30.35 -4.05
C SER A 26 -18.78 29.22 -4.54
N THR A 27 -18.21 28.43 -3.63
CA THR A 27 -17.36 27.29 -4.02
C THR A 27 -18.15 26.18 -4.74
N VAL A 28 -19.43 25.99 -4.39
CA VAL A 28 -20.29 25.00 -5.05
C VAL A 28 -20.71 25.48 -6.44
N ASP A 29 -20.98 26.78 -6.57
CA ASP A 29 -21.31 27.41 -7.86
C ASP A 29 -20.08 27.36 -8.81
N ASP A 30 -18.87 27.63 -8.32
CA ASP A 30 -17.62 27.52 -9.08
C ASP A 30 -17.36 26.08 -9.57
N ILE A 31 -17.70 25.07 -8.75
CA ILE A 31 -17.57 23.65 -9.13
C ILE A 31 -18.60 23.27 -10.19
N ALA A 32 -19.84 23.75 -10.06
CA ALA A 32 -20.90 23.48 -11.04
C ALA A 32 -20.58 24.10 -12.41
N GLU A 33 -20.00 25.30 -12.44
CA GLU A 33 -19.54 25.93 -13.68
C GLU A 33 -18.37 25.16 -14.32
N LEU A 34 -17.42 24.65 -13.52
CA LEU A 34 -16.33 23.80 -14.00
C LEU A 34 -16.82 22.46 -14.56
N GLU A 35 -17.79 21.83 -13.90
CA GLU A 35 -18.41 20.59 -14.36
C GLU A 35 -19.15 20.80 -15.69
N ALA A 36 -19.90 21.89 -15.81
CA ALA A 36 -20.59 22.23 -17.05
C ALA A 36 -19.61 22.51 -18.21
N SER A 37 -18.50 23.22 -17.94
CA SER A 37 -17.45 23.46 -18.93
C SER A 37 -16.79 22.15 -19.39
N LEU A 38 -16.49 21.24 -18.45
CA LEU A 38 -15.83 19.98 -18.78
C LEU A 38 -16.74 19.04 -19.57
N ILE A 39 -18.03 18.99 -19.24
CA ILE A 39 -19.01 18.21 -19.99
C ILE A 39 -19.17 18.75 -21.41
N ALA A 40 -19.22 20.07 -21.58
CA ALA A 40 -19.28 20.70 -22.89
C ALA A 40 -18.04 20.38 -23.76
N ASP A 41 -16.84 20.38 -23.17
CA ASP A 41 -15.60 20.00 -23.87
C ASP A 41 -15.59 18.52 -24.27
N ILE A 42 -16.12 17.63 -23.41
CA ILE A 42 -16.24 16.19 -23.72
C ILE A 42 -17.25 15.96 -24.85
N GLU A 43 -18.39 16.66 -24.84
CA GLU A 43 -19.41 16.56 -25.87
C GLU A 43 -18.97 17.16 -27.21
N ALA A 44 -18.15 18.22 -27.18
CA ALA A 44 -17.56 18.82 -28.36
C ALA A 44 -16.36 18.02 -28.93
N PHE A 45 -15.89 16.99 -28.23
CA PHE A 45 -14.71 16.23 -28.62
C PHE A 45 -15.00 15.28 -29.80
N ASP A 46 -14.60 15.69 -31.01
CA ASP A 46 -14.71 14.85 -32.21
C ASP A 46 -13.55 13.84 -32.29
N LEU A 47 -13.86 12.61 -31.89
CA LEU A 47 -12.96 11.45 -31.95
C LEU A 47 -12.40 11.18 -33.36
N ASN A 48 -13.16 11.48 -34.43
CA ASN A 48 -12.72 11.24 -35.79
C ASN A 48 -11.72 12.31 -36.26
N GLU A 49 -11.88 13.55 -35.81
CA GLU A 49 -10.92 14.63 -36.09
C GLU A 49 -9.61 14.39 -35.33
N ALA A 50 -9.68 13.97 -34.07
CA ALA A 50 -8.53 13.58 -33.27
C ALA A 50 -7.75 12.41 -33.90
N GLU A 51 -8.44 11.39 -34.41
CA GLU A 51 -7.80 10.25 -35.07
C GLU A 51 -7.13 10.67 -36.41
N ARG A 52 -7.74 11.59 -37.16
CA ARG A 52 -7.15 12.13 -38.38
C ARG A 52 -5.90 12.96 -38.10
N ASN A 53 -5.89 13.77 -37.04
CA ASN A 53 -4.71 14.52 -36.62
C ASN A 53 -3.59 13.59 -36.15
N ALA A 54 -3.88 12.58 -35.34
CA ALA A 54 -2.90 11.58 -34.91
C ALA A 54 -2.27 10.81 -36.09
N ARG A 55 -3.09 10.46 -37.10
CA ARG A 55 -2.60 9.83 -38.34
C ARG A 55 -1.78 10.78 -39.20
N ARG A 56 -2.12 12.07 -39.25
CA ARG A 56 -1.32 13.09 -39.95
C ARG A 56 0.03 13.31 -39.28
N GLU A 57 0.08 13.33 -37.96
CA GLU A 57 1.33 13.44 -37.19
C GLU A 57 2.21 12.20 -37.35
N GLN A 58 1.63 10.99 -37.30
CA GLN A 58 2.37 9.76 -37.57
C GLN A 58 2.90 9.67 -39.01
N ASN A 59 2.12 10.12 -39.99
CA ASN A 59 2.56 10.16 -41.39
C ASN A 59 3.57 11.28 -41.66
N GLY A 60 3.48 12.42 -40.96
CA GLY A 60 4.46 13.51 -41.01
C GLY A 60 5.81 13.13 -40.40
N THR A 61 5.84 12.16 -39.49
CA THR A 61 7.07 11.69 -38.83
C THR A 61 7.78 10.56 -39.59
N SER A 62 7.15 9.97 -40.62
CA SER A 62 7.63 8.74 -41.27
C SER A 62 8.17 8.90 -42.71
N GLY A 63 8.26 10.12 -43.27
CA GLY A 63 8.77 10.34 -44.62
C GLY A 63 9.58 11.64 -44.73
N GLY A 64 10.90 11.52 -44.84
CA GLY A 64 11.78 12.66 -45.06
C GLY A 64 11.67 13.20 -46.50
N GLY A 65 11.55 14.53 -46.63
CA GLY A 65 11.86 15.25 -47.87
C GLY A 65 11.10 16.56 -48.08
N GLY A 66 11.73 17.70 -47.76
CA GLY A 66 11.63 18.93 -48.56
C GLY A 66 10.54 19.96 -48.23
N VAL A 67 10.98 21.02 -47.52
CA VAL A 67 10.59 22.44 -47.63
C VAL A 67 9.12 22.83 -47.48
N GLY A 68 8.83 23.54 -46.38
CA GLY A 68 7.61 24.34 -46.19
C GLY A 68 7.60 24.97 -44.80
N ASP A 69 8.18 26.17 -44.72
CA ASP A 69 8.32 27.06 -43.57
C ASP A 69 7.24 26.93 -42.47
N THR A 70 7.63 26.48 -41.27
CA THR A 70 6.89 26.76 -40.03
C THR A 70 7.86 26.72 -38.87
N VAL A 71 8.03 27.86 -38.22
CA VAL A 71 8.89 28.08 -37.05
C VAL A 71 8.37 27.23 -35.88
N TRP A 72 8.96 26.06 -35.68
CA TRP A 72 8.85 25.30 -34.43
C TRP A 72 10.10 25.61 -33.58
N GLY A 73 9.91 26.47 -32.59
CA GLY A 73 10.96 26.84 -31.63
C GLY A 73 11.31 25.65 -30.73
N PHE A 74 12.53 25.13 -30.88
CA PHE A 74 13.12 24.24 -29.88
C PHE A 74 13.57 25.08 -28.67
N PRO A 75 13.24 24.68 -27.43
CA PRO A 75 13.82 25.31 -26.26
C PRO A 75 15.33 25.02 -26.21
N GLU A 76 16.12 26.08 -26.17
CA GLU A 76 17.57 26.05 -25.97
C GLU A 76 17.88 25.51 -24.57
N ILE A 77 18.40 24.28 -24.49
CA ILE A 77 18.91 23.71 -23.24
C ILE A 77 20.25 24.38 -22.97
N VAL A 78 20.22 25.48 -22.21
CA VAL A 78 21.42 26.10 -21.66
C VAL A 78 21.93 25.21 -20.52
N PRO A 79 23.13 24.61 -20.58
CA PRO A 79 23.66 23.87 -19.45
C PRO A 79 24.18 24.86 -18.42
N ALA A 80 23.40 25.05 -17.36
CA ALA A 80 23.87 25.70 -16.15
C ALA A 80 24.96 24.84 -15.50
N GLY A 81 26.21 25.28 -15.68
CA GLY A 81 27.29 25.21 -14.70
C GLY A 81 27.54 23.89 -13.98
N ALA A 82 28.34 23.01 -14.57
CA ALA A 82 29.26 22.14 -13.83
C ALA A 82 30.37 21.59 -14.74
N VAL A 83 31.16 22.48 -15.36
CA VAL A 83 32.44 22.07 -15.94
C VAL A 83 33.42 21.87 -14.78
N ARG A 84 33.48 20.66 -14.22
CA ARG A 84 34.60 20.28 -13.36
C ARG A 84 35.82 20.11 -14.26
N HIS A 85 36.73 21.07 -14.16
CA HIS A 85 38.10 20.99 -14.65
C HIS A 85 38.73 19.67 -14.19
N LEU A 86 38.95 18.74 -15.12
CA LEU A 86 39.85 17.61 -14.91
C LEU A 86 41.21 18.02 -15.47
N GLU A 87 42.11 18.37 -14.54
CA GLU A 87 43.49 18.71 -14.82
C GLU A 87 44.17 17.59 -15.62
N ARG A 88 44.67 17.96 -16.79
CA ARG A 88 45.57 17.17 -17.60
C ARG A 88 46.91 17.07 -16.87
N ARG A 89 47.14 15.96 -16.15
CA ARG A 89 48.51 15.51 -15.82
C ARG A 89 49.00 14.58 -16.92
N GLN A 90 50.05 15.02 -17.61
CA GLN A 90 50.80 14.21 -18.56
C GLN A 90 51.67 13.18 -17.84
N SER A 91 52.02 12.13 -18.59
CA SER A 91 53.08 11.13 -18.36
C SER A 91 52.68 9.99 -17.39
N VAL A 92 52.88 8.69 -17.65
CA VAL A 92 53.78 7.93 -18.56
C VAL A 92 53.09 6.59 -18.91
N LEU A 93 53.43 6.07 -20.10
CA LEU A 93 53.10 4.76 -20.68
C LEU A 93 53.56 3.57 -19.82
N GLN A 94 52.81 2.45 -19.87
CA GLN A 94 53.14 1.03 -19.57
C GLN A 94 52.07 0.42 -18.64
N ASP A 95 51.51 -0.77 -18.83
CA ASP A 95 51.67 -1.87 -19.79
C ASP A 95 50.56 -2.90 -19.45
N TYR A 96 50.29 -3.84 -20.37
CA TYR A 96 49.51 -5.08 -20.26
C TYR A 96 47.96 -5.10 -20.17
N GLY A 97 47.36 -5.78 -21.15
CA GLY A 97 46.30 -6.79 -20.91
C GLY A 97 44.99 -6.62 -21.71
N PRO A 98 44.69 -7.49 -22.70
CA PRO A 98 43.58 -7.30 -23.64
C PRO A 98 42.25 -7.81 -23.06
N GLY A 99 41.20 -6.99 -23.12
CA GLY A 99 39.85 -7.39 -22.68
C GLY A 99 38.83 -6.26 -22.66
N GLY A 100 39.29 -5.00 -22.76
CA GLY A 100 38.40 -3.86 -23.02
C GLY A 100 37.89 -3.93 -24.45
N LYS A 101 36.58 -4.10 -24.61
CA LYS A 101 35.89 -4.02 -25.91
C LYS A 101 36.20 -2.65 -26.53
N ASP A 102 37.03 -2.64 -27.56
CA ASP A 102 37.39 -1.44 -28.31
C ASP A 102 36.15 -0.70 -28.82
N PRO A 103 36.05 0.63 -28.61
CA PRO A 103 35.03 1.46 -29.25
C PRO A 103 35.26 1.65 -30.76
N GLN A 104 36.26 0.98 -31.35
CA GLN A 104 36.69 1.16 -32.74
C GLN A 104 36.11 0.16 -33.75
N ARG A 105 35.16 -0.70 -33.36
CA ARG A 105 34.38 -1.50 -34.34
C ARG A 105 33.16 -0.77 -34.93
N ILE A 106 33.08 0.55 -34.79
CA ILE A 106 32.00 1.36 -35.39
C ILE A 106 32.24 1.55 -36.90
N THR A 107 33.45 1.30 -37.41
CA THR A 107 33.90 1.77 -38.72
C THR A 107 33.97 0.69 -39.81
N GLN A 108 33.11 -0.32 -39.83
CA GLN A 108 32.93 -1.16 -41.03
C GLN A 108 31.47 -1.55 -41.23
N GLY A 109 30.80 -0.89 -42.18
CA GLY A 109 29.62 -1.42 -42.89
C GLY A 109 28.25 -0.78 -42.65
N SER A 110 28.06 0.06 -41.63
CA SER A 110 26.79 0.80 -41.46
C SER A 110 27.00 2.12 -40.71
N SER A 111 26.29 3.16 -41.13
CA SER A 111 26.32 4.49 -40.51
C SER A 111 26.11 4.38 -38.99
N LEU A 112 26.87 5.14 -38.19
CA LEU A 112 26.75 5.21 -36.72
C LEU A 112 25.30 5.40 -36.28
N LEU A 113 24.53 6.20 -37.03
CA LEU A 113 23.10 6.40 -36.79
C LEU A 113 22.28 5.12 -36.96
N GLY A 114 22.65 4.25 -37.91
CA GLY A 114 22.05 2.93 -38.08
C GLY A 114 22.34 2.00 -36.90
N GLN A 115 23.57 2.02 -36.38
CA GLN A 115 23.94 1.25 -35.18
C GLN A 115 23.21 1.75 -33.93
N LEU A 116 23.13 3.07 -33.75
CA LEU A 116 22.34 3.70 -32.67
C LEU A 116 20.85 3.41 -32.81
N ARG A 117 20.30 3.36 -34.02
CA ARG A 117 18.89 3.02 -34.26
C ARG A 117 18.59 1.58 -33.86
N VAL A 118 19.43 0.63 -34.24
CA VAL A 118 19.29 -0.78 -33.82
C VAL A 118 19.42 -0.91 -32.29
N GLN A 119 20.35 -0.18 -31.67
CA GLN A 119 20.50 -0.18 -30.22
C GLN A 119 19.31 0.47 -29.50
N ALA A 120 18.77 1.56 -30.04
CA ALA A 120 17.58 2.24 -29.52
C ALA A 120 16.33 1.36 -29.65
N ASP A 121 16.13 0.71 -30.79
CA ASP A 121 15.01 -0.22 -31.00
C ASP A 121 15.06 -1.40 -30.03
N ASN A 122 16.26 -1.98 -29.81
CA ASN A 122 16.44 -3.05 -28.83
C ASN A 122 16.15 -2.56 -27.41
N ARG A 123 16.67 -1.38 -27.04
CA ARG A 123 16.43 -0.79 -25.72
C ARG A 123 14.95 -0.46 -25.50
N GLN A 124 14.28 0.05 -26.52
CA GLN A 124 12.87 0.38 -26.46
C GLN A 124 12.01 -0.88 -26.33
N ARG A 125 12.36 -1.96 -27.04
CA ARG A 125 11.69 -3.27 -26.90
C ARG A 125 11.86 -3.85 -25.50
N GLU A 126 13.08 -3.81 -24.94
CA GLU A 126 13.35 -4.23 -23.55
C GLU A 126 12.50 -3.44 -22.54
N LEU A 127 12.45 -2.11 -22.70
CA LEU A 127 11.64 -1.25 -21.82
C LEU A 127 10.14 -1.57 -21.95
N HIS A 128 9.63 -1.76 -23.17
CA HIS A 128 8.23 -2.14 -23.37
C HIS A 128 7.92 -3.53 -22.80
N SER A 129 8.81 -4.51 -22.93
CA SER A 129 8.61 -5.84 -22.32
C SER A 129 8.61 -5.78 -20.81
N ASP A 130 9.53 -5.03 -20.21
CA ASP A 130 9.62 -4.86 -18.75
C ASP A 130 8.38 -4.14 -18.21
N MET A 131 7.91 -3.10 -18.92
CA MET A 131 6.67 -2.40 -18.56
C MET A 131 5.46 -3.33 -18.65
N ALA A 132 5.32 -4.09 -19.74
CA ALA A 132 4.21 -5.02 -19.92
C ALA A 132 4.18 -6.11 -18.83
N GLN A 133 5.35 -6.65 -18.46
CA GLN A 133 5.46 -7.65 -17.41
C GLN A 133 5.06 -7.09 -16.04
N ARG A 134 5.50 -5.88 -15.69
CA ARG A 134 5.13 -5.20 -14.44
C ARG A 134 3.64 -4.86 -14.37
N SER A 135 3.05 -4.45 -15.49
CA SER A 135 1.62 -4.20 -15.58
C SER A 135 0.82 -5.50 -15.42
N ALA A 136 1.26 -6.59 -16.06
CA ALA A 136 0.62 -7.90 -15.91
C ALA A 136 0.69 -8.43 -14.47
N SER A 137 1.84 -8.33 -13.81
CA SER A 137 1.99 -8.76 -12.41
C SER A 137 1.15 -7.91 -11.45
N SER A 138 1.09 -6.60 -11.68
CA SER A 138 0.26 -5.69 -10.86
C SER A 138 -1.23 -5.97 -11.03
N ASN A 139 -1.68 -6.27 -12.25
CA ASN A 139 -3.06 -6.67 -12.52
C ASN A 139 -3.42 -8.03 -11.89
N ALA A 140 -2.47 -8.97 -11.88
CA ALA A 140 -2.66 -10.26 -11.20
C ALA A 140 -2.83 -10.08 -9.68
N LEU A 141 -2.01 -9.24 -9.06
CA LEU A 141 -2.12 -8.87 -7.64
C LEU A 141 -3.47 -8.21 -7.33
N ASP A 142 -3.89 -7.24 -8.14
CA ASP A 142 -5.17 -6.55 -7.96
C ASP A 142 -6.35 -7.52 -8.05
N LYS A 143 -6.35 -8.41 -9.05
CA LYS A 143 -7.39 -9.44 -9.19
C LYS A 143 -7.43 -10.39 -7.99
N ALA A 144 -6.27 -10.86 -7.54
CA ALA A 144 -6.16 -11.76 -6.39
C ALA A 144 -6.67 -11.11 -5.10
N LEU A 145 -6.30 -9.85 -4.85
CA LEU A 145 -6.78 -9.11 -3.68
C LEU A 145 -8.28 -8.82 -3.74
N LYS A 146 -8.83 -8.47 -4.90
CA LYS A 146 -10.28 -8.29 -5.06
C LYS A 146 -11.05 -9.58 -4.75
N GLN A 147 -10.63 -10.70 -5.33
CA GLN A 147 -11.24 -12.01 -5.06
C GLN A 147 -11.20 -12.35 -3.57
N MET A 148 -10.05 -12.13 -2.93
CA MET A 148 -9.86 -12.35 -1.51
C MET A 148 -10.75 -11.45 -0.65
N PHE A 149 -10.87 -10.16 -0.97
CA PHE A 149 -11.75 -9.24 -0.27
C PHE A 149 -13.21 -9.72 -0.31
N PHE A 150 -13.73 -10.09 -1.49
CA PHE A 150 -15.11 -10.57 -1.61
C PHE A 150 -15.35 -11.82 -0.78
N TYR A 151 -14.42 -12.78 -0.81
CA TYR A 151 -14.49 -13.98 0.01
C TYR A 151 -14.49 -13.66 1.51
N LEU A 152 -13.50 -12.87 1.97
CA LEU A 152 -13.34 -12.53 3.39
C LEU A 152 -14.53 -11.72 3.91
N HIS A 153 -15.06 -10.82 3.08
CA HIS A 153 -16.25 -10.04 3.39
C HIS A 153 -17.47 -10.95 3.59
N ALA A 154 -17.73 -11.87 2.65
CA ALA A 154 -18.82 -12.83 2.76
C ALA A 154 -18.65 -13.76 3.97
N LEU A 155 -17.43 -14.27 4.21
CA LEU A 155 -17.11 -15.10 5.37
C LEU A 155 -17.44 -14.38 6.68
N VAL A 156 -16.92 -13.15 6.85
CA VAL A 156 -17.15 -12.35 8.07
C VAL A 156 -18.62 -12.06 8.29
N GLN A 157 -19.37 -11.73 7.23
CA GLN A 157 -20.82 -11.51 7.36
C GLN A 157 -21.52 -12.73 7.95
N GLN A 158 -21.19 -13.94 7.50
CA GLN A 158 -21.76 -15.17 8.06
C GLN A 158 -21.28 -15.43 9.48
N LEU A 159 -19.98 -15.22 9.78
CA LEU A 159 -19.43 -15.42 11.12
C LEU A 159 -20.01 -14.45 12.16
N ASN A 160 -20.30 -13.21 11.77
CA ASN A 160 -20.96 -12.24 12.65
C ASN A 160 -22.39 -12.64 13.01
N ILE A 161 -23.06 -13.44 12.17
CA ILE A 161 -24.39 -14.00 12.45
C ILE A 161 -24.28 -15.24 13.33
N VAL A 162 -23.43 -16.20 12.95
CA VAL A 162 -23.32 -17.50 13.64
C VAL A 162 -22.65 -17.38 15.00
N LYS A 163 -21.68 -16.47 15.14
CA LYS A 163 -20.84 -16.28 16.34
C LYS A 163 -20.33 -17.59 16.93
N PRO A 164 -19.57 -18.38 16.15
CA PRO A 164 -19.16 -19.71 16.59
C PRO A 164 -18.17 -19.64 17.76
N GLU A 165 -18.14 -20.75 18.51
CA GLU A 165 -17.05 -21.05 19.43
C GLU A 165 -15.79 -21.40 18.64
N ILE A 166 -14.66 -20.84 19.06
CA ILE A 166 -13.34 -20.97 18.46
C ILE A 166 -12.47 -21.77 19.44
N PRO A 167 -12.19 -23.06 19.18
CA PRO A 167 -11.48 -23.93 20.12
C PRO A 167 -9.96 -23.71 20.09
N ARG A 168 -9.54 -22.44 20.11
CA ARG A 168 -8.13 -22.03 20.13
C ARG A 168 -7.72 -21.69 21.57
N LYS A 169 -6.47 -22.00 21.91
CA LYS A 169 -5.88 -21.61 23.19
C LYS A 169 -4.79 -20.58 22.97
N TYR A 170 -4.83 -19.47 23.71
CA TYR A 170 -3.79 -18.45 23.68
C TYR A 170 -3.06 -18.38 25.02
N GLU A 171 -1.78 -18.73 25.01
CA GLU A 171 -0.92 -18.66 26.20
C GLU A 171 -0.29 -17.27 26.33
N VAL A 172 -0.45 -16.66 27.50
CA VAL A 172 0.06 -15.32 27.81
C VAL A 172 1.17 -15.47 28.84
N ALA A 173 2.41 -15.18 28.40
CA ALA A 173 3.59 -15.15 29.25
C ALA A 173 3.81 -16.41 30.13
N GLY A 174 3.26 -17.56 29.73
CA GLY A 174 3.37 -18.85 30.43
C GLY A 174 2.44 -19.02 31.65
N ASP A 175 1.77 -17.97 32.11
CA ASP A 175 1.02 -17.98 33.38
C ASP A 175 -0.50 -18.04 33.18
N ALA A 176 -1.00 -17.62 32.02
CA ALA A 176 -2.43 -17.58 31.73
C ALA A 176 -2.72 -18.18 30.36
N VAL A 177 -3.86 -18.85 30.23
CA VAL A 177 -4.32 -19.46 28.98
C VAL A 177 -5.76 -19.05 28.73
N PHE A 178 -6.00 -18.28 27.67
CA PHE A 178 -7.36 -18.03 27.21
C PHE A 178 -7.88 -19.25 26.45
N SER A 179 -9.02 -19.79 26.88
CA SER A 179 -9.77 -20.85 26.22
C SER A 179 -11.23 -20.41 25.99
N ASP A 180 -12.02 -21.29 25.38
CA ASP A 180 -13.48 -21.13 25.23
C ASP A 180 -13.85 -19.79 24.57
N LEU A 181 -13.08 -19.47 23.52
CA LEU A 181 -13.18 -18.20 22.81
C LEU A 181 -14.44 -18.20 21.95
N VAL A 182 -15.18 -17.12 21.99
CA VAL A 182 -16.37 -16.92 21.16
C VAL A 182 -16.14 -15.75 20.21
N TRP A 183 -16.44 -15.96 18.93
CA TRP A 183 -16.44 -14.89 17.94
C TRP A 183 -17.41 -13.78 18.34
N GLN A 184 -16.93 -12.54 18.41
CA GLN A 184 -17.78 -11.38 18.74
C GLN A 184 -18.21 -10.64 17.49
N GLU A 185 -17.24 -10.03 16.82
CA GLU A 185 -17.43 -9.20 15.65
C GLU A 185 -16.15 -9.21 14.83
N GLY A 186 -16.30 -9.26 13.51
CA GLY A 186 -15.23 -9.02 12.57
C GLY A 186 -15.64 -8.08 11.45
N PHE A 187 -14.64 -7.58 10.76
CA PHE A 187 -14.78 -6.77 9.56
C PHE A 187 -13.70 -7.14 8.55
N SER A 188 -14.04 -6.99 7.28
CA SER A 188 -13.10 -7.07 6.17
C SER A 188 -13.12 -5.75 5.43
N ASP A 189 -11.94 -5.20 5.16
CA ASP A 189 -11.76 -3.92 4.47
C ASP A 189 -10.65 -4.04 3.41
N TYR A 190 -10.64 -3.13 2.45
CA TYR A 190 -9.58 -3.02 1.45
C TYR A 190 -9.16 -1.58 1.23
N ARG A 191 -7.92 -1.40 0.80
CA ARG A 191 -7.36 -0.10 0.46
C ARG A 191 -6.81 -0.12 -0.95
N THR A 192 -7.08 0.94 -1.69
CA THR A 192 -6.54 1.15 -3.04
C THR A 192 -5.40 2.17 -3.02
N ARG A 193 -4.46 1.96 -3.93
CA ARG A 193 -3.40 2.91 -4.27
C ARG A 193 -3.62 3.44 -5.67
N SER A 194 -3.63 4.76 -5.80
CA SER A 194 -3.64 5.41 -7.11
C SER A 194 -2.32 5.16 -7.83
N GLN A 195 -2.38 4.58 -9.03
CA GLN A 195 -1.27 4.50 -9.97
C GLN A 195 -1.65 5.20 -11.28
N SER A 196 -0.64 5.49 -12.11
CA SER A 196 -0.82 6.11 -13.43
C SER A 196 -1.74 5.32 -14.37
N ALA A 197 -1.90 4.01 -14.14
CA ALA A 197 -2.79 3.12 -14.89
C ALA A 197 -4.16 2.86 -14.22
N GLY A 198 -4.49 3.54 -13.12
CA GLY A 198 -5.73 3.36 -12.35
C GLY A 198 -5.50 3.03 -10.87
N ALA A 199 -6.58 3.03 -10.09
CA ALA A 199 -6.54 2.65 -8.68
C ALA A 199 -6.50 1.12 -8.54
N MET A 200 -5.43 0.59 -7.94
CA MET A 200 -5.26 -0.85 -7.70
C MET A 200 -5.38 -1.15 -6.21
N VAL A 201 -5.95 -2.31 -5.86
CA VAL A 201 -6.00 -2.75 -4.45
C VAL A 201 -4.58 -3.08 -3.98
N GLU A 202 -4.15 -2.48 -2.87
CA GLU A 202 -2.82 -2.70 -2.28
C GLU A 202 -2.86 -3.51 -0.99
N LEU A 203 -3.99 -3.47 -0.28
CA LEU A 203 -4.15 -4.08 1.03
C LEU A 203 -5.58 -4.58 1.19
N VAL A 204 -5.73 -5.82 1.67
CA VAL A 204 -6.99 -6.36 2.18
C VAL A 204 -6.77 -6.77 3.63
N THR A 205 -7.64 -6.34 4.53
CA THR A 205 -7.53 -6.60 5.96
C THR A 205 -8.76 -7.33 6.46
N LEU A 206 -8.56 -8.50 7.07
CA LEU A 206 -9.53 -9.14 7.96
C LEU A 206 -9.15 -8.81 9.39
N SER A 207 -10.08 -8.29 10.19
CA SER A 207 -9.89 -8.12 11.63
C SER A 207 -11.11 -8.60 12.38
N TYR A 208 -10.90 -9.25 13.53
CA TYR A 208 -11.99 -9.76 14.35
C TYR A 208 -11.62 -9.80 15.83
N GLN A 209 -12.64 -9.84 16.68
CA GLN A 209 -12.51 -9.90 18.13
C GLN A 209 -13.02 -11.24 18.63
N LEU A 210 -12.23 -11.85 19.52
CA LEU A 210 -12.60 -13.04 20.27
C LEU A 210 -12.78 -12.65 21.74
N ALA A 211 -13.83 -13.17 22.37
CA ALA A 211 -14.03 -13.03 23.81
C ALA A 211 -13.85 -14.38 24.50
N ALA A 212 -12.99 -14.41 25.52
CA ALA A 212 -12.90 -15.46 26.51
C ALA A 212 -13.79 -15.10 27.71
N PRO A 213 -14.44 -16.09 28.36
CA PRO A 213 -15.22 -15.85 29.57
C PRO A 213 -14.35 -15.48 30.78
N SER A 214 -13.06 -15.80 30.74
CA SER A 214 -12.13 -15.62 31.86
C SER A 214 -11.24 -14.38 31.72
N ASN A 215 -11.08 -13.66 32.83
CA ASN A 215 -10.06 -12.63 33.00
C ASN A 215 -8.94 -13.17 33.89
N PHE A 216 -7.72 -12.70 33.69
CA PHE A 216 -6.55 -13.16 34.43
C PHE A 216 -5.86 -12.02 35.16
N THR A 217 -5.32 -12.33 36.34
CA THR A 217 -4.54 -11.39 37.13
C THR A 217 -3.12 -11.92 37.27
N ILE A 218 -2.14 -11.21 36.69
CA ILE A 218 -0.73 -11.61 36.70
C ILE A 218 0.07 -10.59 37.50
N LYS A 219 0.88 -11.09 38.45
CA LYS A 219 1.75 -10.28 39.31
C LYS A 219 3.19 -10.37 38.83
N ARG A 220 3.87 -9.23 38.73
CA ARG A 220 5.29 -9.14 38.36
C ARG A 220 6.01 -8.11 39.23
N ASP A 221 7.28 -8.39 39.50
CA ASP A 221 8.13 -7.55 40.35
C ASP A 221 9.29 -6.94 39.56
N GLY A 222 9.70 -5.74 39.98
CA GLY A 222 10.84 -4.99 39.45
C GLY A 222 10.85 -4.87 37.92
N PRO A 223 11.97 -5.17 37.23
CA PRO A 223 12.11 -4.96 35.79
C PRO A 223 11.23 -5.89 34.92
N ALA A 224 10.62 -6.93 35.51
CA ALA A 224 9.69 -7.79 34.79
C ALA A 224 8.35 -7.10 34.51
N VAL A 225 8.00 -6.05 35.26
CA VAL A 225 6.79 -5.24 35.06
C VAL A 225 6.80 -4.57 33.70
N GLU A 226 7.88 -3.85 33.37
CA GLU A 226 8.01 -3.14 32.09
C GLU A 226 8.00 -4.11 30.91
N ARG A 227 8.70 -5.25 31.03
CA ARG A 227 8.71 -6.31 30.01
C ARG A 227 7.31 -6.90 29.80
N MET A 228 6.58 -7.17 30.88
CA MET A 228 5.21 -7.69 30.81
C MET A 228 4.29 -6.68 30.12
N ARG A 229 4.41 -5.39 30.46
CA ARG A 229 3.60 -4.34 29.82
C ARG A 229 3.86 -4.26 28.31
N ALA A 230 5.12 -4.32 27.89
CA ALA A 230 5.49 -4.34 26.48
C ALA A 230 4.90 -5.56 25.77
N VAL A 231 5.03 -6.76 26.35
CA VAL A 231 4.48 -8.00 25.76
C VAL A 231 2.96 -7.94 25.60
N LEU A 232 2.23 -7.47 26.62
CA LEU A 232 0.77 -7.34 26.55
C LEU A 232 0.34 -6.31 25.49
N PHE A 233 1.09 -5.20 25.35
CA PHE A 233 0.87 -4.19 24.32
C PHE A 233 1.15 -4.72 22.91
N ASP A 234 2.24 -5.47 22.72
CA ASP A 234 2.60 -6.09 21.44
C ASP A 234 1.57 -7.13 21.01
N TYR A 235 0.94 -7.83 21.95
CA TYR A 235 -0.22 -8.68 21.68
C TYR A 235 -1.52 -7.91 21.48
N GLY A 236 -1.58 -6.64 21.87
CA GLY A 236 -2.78 -5.81 21.74
C GLY A 236 -3.90 -6.26 22.68
N LEU A 237 -3.53 -6.87 23.80
CA LEU A 237 -4.49 -7.28 24.84
C LEU A 237 -4.91 -6.07 25.65
N GLN A 238 -6.19 -6.02 26.04
CA GLN A 238 -6.67 -5.01 26.95
C GLN A 238 -6.33 -5.40 28.38
N PHE A 239 -5.60 -4.54 29.09
CA PHE A 239 -5.24 -4.75 30.49
C PHE A 239 -5.31 -3.47 31.31
N THR A 240 -5.57 -3.60 32.59
CA THR A 240 -5.33 -2.57 33.61
C THR A 240 -4.08 -2.94 34.40
N CYS A 241 -3.33 -1.93 34.83
CA CYS A 241 -2.06 -2.12 35.55
C CYS A 241 -2.09 -1.33 36.86
N ASN A 242 -2.03 -2.04 37.98
CA ASN A 242 -1.93 -1.46 39.31
C ASN A 242 -0.48 -1.56 39.78
N GLU A 243 0.23 -0.42 39.78
CA GLU A 243 1.63 -0.33 40.19
C GLU A 243 1.78 0.03 41.67
N PHE A 244 2.65 -0.68 42.35
CA PHE A 244 3.05 -0.44 43.72
C PHE A 244 4.47 0.13 43.73
N LYS A 245 4.59 1.39 44.14
CA LYS A 245 5.85 2.12 44.19
C LYS A 245 6.42 2.13 45.61
N ASN A 246 7.73 1.99 45.73
CA ASN A 246 8.42 2.09 47.00
C ASN A 246 8.56 3.56 47.45
N GLN A 247 9.11 3.81 48.65
CA GLN A 247 9.36 5.16 49.19
C GLN A 247 10.27 6.04 48.30
N ARG A 248 11.01 5.43 47.36
CA ARG A 248 11.85 6.12 46.38
C ARG A 248 11.15 6.28 45.01
N SER A 249 9.84 6.04 44.95
CA SER A 249 9.00 6.12 43.74
C SER A 249 9.35 5.13 42.62
N TYR A 250 10.15 4.09 42.90
CA TYR A 250 10.39 2.99 41.95
C TYR A 250 9.27 1.96 42.02
N VAL A 251 8.84 1.45 40.86
CA VAL A 251 7.87 0.36 40.77
C VAL A 251 8.52 -0.92 41.29
N GLU A 252 8.06 -1.37 42.46
CA GLU A 252 8.53 -2.59 43.10
C GLU A 252 7.74 -3.80 42.60
N ARG A 253 6.43 -3.61 42.41
CA ARG A 253 5.50 -4.63 41.95
C ARG A 253 4.40 -4.03 41.09
N ALA A 254 3.89 -4.78 40.14
CA ALA A 254 2.64 -4.46 39.47
C ALA A 254 1.73 -5.68 39.34
N GLU A 255 0.43 -5.40 39.33
CA GLU A 255 -0.62 -6.37 39.09
C GLU A 255 -1.34 -6.01 37.79
N PHE A 256 -1.35 -6.94 36.84
CA PHE A 256 -1.95 -6.79 35.54
C PHE A 256 -3.25 -7.58 35.51
N GLU A 257 -4.38 -6.91 35.37
CA GLU A 257 -5.67 -7.55 35.11
C GLU A 257 -5.93 -7.50 33.60
N ILE A 258 -5.89 -8.66 32.97
CA ILE A 258 -6.00 -8.83 31.52
C ILE A 258 -7.41 -9.31 31.22
N ARG A 259 -8.11 -8.55 30.38
CA ARG A 259 -9.46 -8.91 29.93
C ARG A 259 -9.38 -10.02 28.90
N GLY A 260 -10.38 -10.89 28.90
CA GLY A 260 -10.58 -11.92 27.88
C GLY A 260 -10.90 -11.41 26.47
N GLN A 261 -10.47 -10.22 26.06
CA GLN A 261 -10.72 -9.70 24.70
C GLN A 261 -9.44 -9.75 23.86
N ILE A 262 -9.49 -10.52 22.77
CA ILE A 262 -8.35 -10.77 21.90
C ILE A 262 -8.68 -10.29 20.49
N GLY A 263 -7.99 -9.25 20.06
CA GLY A 263 -8.04 -8.76 18.69
C GLY A 263 -7.13 -9.59 17.79
N VAL A 264 -7.69 -10.10 16.70
CA VAL A 264 -6.97 -10.83 15.66
C VAL A 264 -7.03 -10.04 14.36
N SER A 265 -5.93 -10.01 13.61
CA SER A 265 -5.91 -9.39 12.28
C SER A 265 -5.07 -10.19 11.30
N ALA A 266 -5.49 -10.20 10.04
CA ALA A 266 -4.79 -10.76 8.91
C ALA A 266 -4.79 -9.72 7.79
N ARG A 267 -3.60 -9.22 7.45
CA ARG A 267 -3.39 -8.16 6.45
C ARG A 267 -2.69 -8.75 5.25
N TRP A 268 -3.31 -8.67 4.09
CA TRP A 268 -2.81 -9.14 2.82
C TRP A 268 -2.34 -7.95 2.00
N LYS A 269 -1.03 -7.76 1.92
CA LYS A 269 -0.39 -6.61 1.26
C LYS A 269 0.20 -7.04 -0.07
N ALA A 270 -0.01 -6.25 -1.12
CA ALA A 270 0.72 -6.39 -2.37
C ALA A 270 2.13 -5.81 -2.26
N ASP A 271 3.15 -6.64 -2.46
CA ASP A 271 4.51 -6.21 -2.78
C ASP A 271 4.64 -6.12 -4.30
N PHE A 272 4.29 -4.95 -4.85
CA PHE A 272 4.36 -4.70 -6.30
C PHE A 272 5.79 -4.78 -6.86
N ALA A 273 6.82 -4.57 -6.03
CA ALA A 273 8.21 -4.66 -6.47
C ALA A 273 8.63 -6.12 -6.69
N LYS A 274 8.14 -7.04 -5.85
CA LYS A 274 8.43 -8.47 -5.94
C LYS A 274 7.36 -9.29 -6.67
N GLY A 275 6.19 -8.70 -6.94
CA GLY A 275 5.06 -9.39 -7.57
C GLY A 275 4.40 -10.44 -6.68
N VAL A 276 4.44 -10.27 -5.35
CA VAL A 276 3.93 -11.24 -4.38
C VAL A 276 2.98 -10.59 -3.38
N LEU A 277 2.15 -11.42 -2.75
CA LEU A 277 1.32 -11.04 -1.61
C LEU A 277 2.02 -11.40 -0.30
N VAL A 278 1.97 -10.49 0.67
CA VAL A 278 2.46 -10.72 2.03
C VAL A 278 1.28 -10.73 2.98
N LEU A 279 1.01 -11.90 3.57
CA LEU A 279 0.07 -12.04 4.68
C LEU A 279 0.82 -11.72 5.98
N GLU A 280 0.39 -10.69 6.69
CA GLU A 280 0.78 -10.39 8.06
C GLU A 280 -0.38 -10.73 9.00
N GLY A 281 -0.23 -11.80 9.78
CA GLY A 281 -1.15 -12.17 10.84
C GLY A 281 -0.68 -11.61 12.19
N ARG A 282 -1.58 -11.00 12.95
CA ARG A 282 -1.41 -10.71 14.37
C ARG A 282 -2.43 -11.51 15.15
N ASN A 283 -1.96 -12.27 16.12
CA ASN A 283 -2.73 -13.21 16.93
C ASN A 283 -3.52 -14.24 16.11
N LEU A 284 -3.16 -14.50 14.85
CA LEU A 284 -3.96 -15.37 13.97
C LEU A 284 -3.89 -16.84 14.39
N GLU A 285 -2.71 -17.30 14.77
CA GLU A 285 -2.49 -18.69 15.17
C GLU A 285 -2.18 -18.86 16.64
N ARG A 286 -1.28 -18.01 17.13
CA ARG A 286 -0.83 -17.84 18.51
C ARG A 286 -0.68 -16.35 18.77
N LEU A 287 -0.56 -15.93 20.03
CA LEU A 287 -0.27 -14.54 20.35
C LEU A 287 1.04 -14.08 19.70
N GLY A 288 1.03 -12.88 19.14
CA GLY A 288 2.15 -12.29 18.40
C GLY A 288 1.92 -12.25 16.89
N SER A 289 3.01 -12.07 16.14
CA SER A 289 2.95 -11.84 14.69
C SER A 289 3.47 -13.04 13.90
N ALA A 290 2.87 -13.28 12.73
CA ALA A 290 3.31 -14.27 11.75
C ALA A 290 3.24 -13.66 10.36
N SER A 291 4.18 -14.00 9.47
CA SER A 291 4.16 -13.56 8.09
C SER A 291 4.31 -14.72 7.11
N TYR A 292 3.59 -14.63 6.00
CA TYR A 292 3.66 -15.58 4.89
C TYR A 292 3.74 -14.83 3.57
N THR A 293 4.54 -15.36 2.63
CA THR A 293 4.58 -14.85 1.26
C THR A 293 3.81 -15.81 0.38
N VAL A 294 2.89 -15.27 -0.42
CA VAL A 294 1.97 -16.02 -1.28
C VAL A 294 2.04 -15.44 -2.69
N ARG A 295 2.09 -16.33 -3.70
CA ARG A 295 2.03 -15.90 -5.10
C ARG A 295 0.61 -15.52 -5.50
N PRO A 296 0.39 -14.52 -6.36
CA PRO A 296 -0.94 -14.15 -6.82
C PRO A 296 -1.71 -15.32 -7.45
N GLU A 297 -1.01 -16.19 -8.16
CA GLU A 297 -1.59 -17.36 -8.85
C GLU A 297 -2.06 -18.45 -7.90
N ALA A 298 -1.53 -18.48 -6.67
CA ALA A 298 -1.96 -19.42 -5.64
C ALA A 298 -3.27 -18.99 -4.96
N VAL A 299 -3.74 -17.75 -5.19
CA VAL A 299 -5.01 -17.25 -4.64
C VAL A 299 -6.17 -17.76 -5.48
N ASP A 300 -6.54 -19.01 -5.23
CA ASP A 300 -7.73 -19.67 -5.75
C ASP A 300 -8.78 -19.88 -4.64
N GLN A 301 -9.93 -20.44 -5.00
CA GLN A 301 -10.99 -20.74 -4.03
C GLN A 301 -10.52 -21.74 -2.96
N GLU A 302 -9.65 -22.70 -3.31
CA GLU A 302 -9.13 -23.71 -2.37
C GLU A 302 -8.29 -23.04 -1.27
N LEU A 303 -7.38 -22.13 -1.62
CA LEU A 303 -6.58 -21.38 -0.66
C LEU A 303 -7.46 -20.56 0.28
N LEU A 304 -8.47 -19.88 -0.27
CA LEU A 304 -9.39 -19.03 0.50
C LEU A 304 -10.22 -19.86 1.48
N ASP A 305 -10.75 -21.00 1.06
CA ASP A 305 -11.50 -21.93 1.93
C ASP A 305 -10.62 -22.51 3.04
N GLU A 306 -9.38 -22.89 2.73
CA GLU A 306 -8.42 -23.38 3.72
C GLU A 306 -7.98 -22.27 4.69
N PHE A 307 -7.96 -21.00 4.25
CA PHE A 307 -7.77 -19.85 5.14
C PHE A 307 -8.98 -19.63 6.06
N GLY A 308 -10.20 -19.75 5.55
CA GLY A 308 -11.41 -19.71 6.38
C GLY A 308 -11.41 -20.81 7.45
N ARG A 309 -10.99 -22.03 7.09
CA ARG A 309 -10.78 -23.14 8.03
C ARG A 309 -9.71 -22.82 9.07
N LEU A 310 -8.60 -22.19 8.67
CA LEU A 310 -7.56 -21.73 9.60
C LEU A 310 -8.11 -20.75 10.63
N VAL A 311 -8.93 -19.77 10.22
CA VAL A 311 -9.57 -18.80 11.12
C VAL A 311 -10.43 -19.52 12.16
N LEU A 312 -11.21 -20.52 11.73
CA LEU A 312 -12.10 -21.32 12.57
C LEU A 312 -11.41 -22.46 13.34
N VAL A 313 -10.09 -22.59 13.26
CA VAL A 313 -9.32 -23.67 13.93
C VAL A 313 -9.73 -25.07 13.43
N LEU A 314 -10.24 -25.15 12.20
CA LEU A 314 -10.53 -26.42 11.56
C LEU A 314 -9.24 -27.00 10.93
N PRO A 315 -9.14 -28.33 10.77
CA PRO A 315 -8.06 -28.94 10.02
C PRO A 315 -7.93 -28.29 8.65
N ASN A 316 -6.75 -27.75 8.35
CA ASN A 316 -6.52 -26.98 7.14
C ASN A 316 -5.15 -27.25 6.53
N ARG A 317 -5.03 -26.95 5.24
CA ARG A 317 -3.80 -27.09 4.46
C ARG A 317 -3.22 -25.74 4.01
N PHE A 318 -3.69 -24.64 4.60
CA PHE A 318 -3.35 -23.27 4.21
C PHE A 318 -1.84 -23.06 4.03
N ARG A 319 -1.03 -23.50 5.01
CA ARG A 319 0.44 -23.33 4.97
C ARG A 319 1.13 -24.07 3.83
N ALA A 320 0.55 -25.18 3.36
CA ALA A 320 1.08 -25.92 2.21
C ALA A 320 0.65 -25.25 0.90
N LEU A 321 -0.59 -24.78 0.83
CA LEU A 321 -1.14 -24.07 -0.33
C LEU A 321 -0.46 -22.71 -0.56
N ALA A 322 -0.21 -21.97 0.51
CA ALA A 322 0.47 -20.67 0.48
C ALA A 322 1.89 -20.71 -0.10
N LYS A 323 2.50 -21.90 -0.19
CA LYS A 323 3.85 -22.12 -0.73
C LYS A 323 3.89 -22.52 -2.21
N ARG A 324 2.73 -22.71 -2.86
CA ARG A 324 2.63 -22.96 -4.31
C ARG A 324 3.13 -21.73 -5.09
#